data_AF-C6BPE1-F1
#
_entry.id   AF-C6BPE1-F1
#
_cell.length_a   1.000
_cell.length_b   1.000
_cell.length_c   1.000
_cell.angle_alpha   90.00
_cell.angle_beta   90.00
_cell.angle_gamma   90.00
#
_symmetry.space_group_name_H-M   'P 1'
#
loop_
_entity.id
_entity.type
_entity.pdbx_description
1 polymer ?
#
loop_
_entity_poly.entity_id
_entity_poly.type
_entity_poly.pdbx_seq_one_letter_code
_entity_poly.pdbx_strand_id
1 'polypeptide(L)'
;MSPAELRTFRESLGLSIPWMANNFNVPLERVTGWEIGRCPLPEGVTEALVRIDLLIETTVESRVAALLAARDRGELPGAAVLLRFWNDEDLWRFYPELQPLSSAAYGTLLTRLSRELRARGIESCMEYLDATRYLAWLGDKPDNEPNRVKWAIKAMERRKKFLAKLRNSPIKKLSLTVGGLPVTRDELSSASTS
;
A
#
# COMPACT_ATOMS: atom_id res chain seq x y z
N MET A 1 -22.65 -6.90 14.58
CA MET A 1 -21.54 -5.92 14.58
C MET A 1 -22.04 -4.63 15.20
N SER A 2 -21.41 -4.16 16.28
CA SER A 2 -21.70 -2.87 16.93
C SER A 2 -21.16 -1.69 16.11
N PRO A 3 -21.58 -0.44 16.39
CA PRO A 3 -21.05 0.75 15.70
C PRO A 3 -19.52 0.87 15.77
N ALA A 4 -18.93 0.59 16.93
CA ALA A 4 -17.48 0.62 17.14
C ALA A 4 -16.75 -0.51 16.38
N GLU A 5 -17.34 -1.71 16.36
CA GLU A 5 -16.83 -2.83 15.58
C GLU A 5 -16.87 -2.53 14.08
N LEU A 6 -17.96 -1.92 13.59
CA LEU A 6 -18.10 -1.53 12.20
C LEU A 6 -17.01 -0.57 11.76
N ARG A 7 -16.79 0.49 12.54
CA ARG A 7 -15.75 1.48 12.25
C ARG A 7 -14.37 0.83 12.21
N THR A 8 -14.05 0.04 13.24
CA THR A 8 -12.77 -0.66 13.35
C THR A 8 -12.56 -1.62 12.18
N PHE A 9 -13.59 -2.38 11.81
CA PHE A 9 -13.52 -3.33 10.71
C PHE A 9 -13.41 -2.64 9.34
N ARG A 10 -14.14 -1.56 9.11
CA ARG A 10 -13.99 -0.75 7.89
C ARG A 10 -12.58 -0.18 7.76
N GLU A 11 -12.05 0.40 8.83
CA GLU A 11 -10.71 1.00 8.85
C GLU A 11 -9.62 -0.06 8.66
N SER A 12 -9.78 -1.27 9.24
CA SER A 12 -8.83 -2.37 9.04
C SER A 12 -8.82 -2.92 7.60
N LEU A 13 -9.87 -2.66 6.83
CA LEU A 13 -9.96 -2.95 5.39
C LEU A 13 -9.43 -1.80 4.53
N GLY A 14 -9.05 -0.65 5.11
CA GLY A 14 -8.62 0.54 4.37
C GLY A 14 -9.76 1.23 3.60
N LEU A 15 -11.02 0.97 3.97
CA LEU A 15 -12.18 1.53 3.30
C LEU A 15 -12.56 2.87 3.90
N SER A 16 -12.89 3.85 3.05
CA SER A 16 -13.34 5.17 3.49
C SER A 16 -14.86 5.25 3.65
N ILE A 17 -15.36 6.20 4.43
CA ILE A 17 -16.81 6.48 4.51
C ILE A 17 -17.39 6.83 3.12
N PRO A 18 -16.73 7.66 2.27
CA PRO A 18 -17.17 7.86 0.89
C PRO A 18 -17.24 6.61 0.05
N TRP A 19 -16.27 5.70 0.18
CA TRP A 19 -16.30 4.42 -0.53
C TRP A 19 -17.52 3.59 -0.10
N MET A 20 -17.80 3.50 1.20
CA MET A 20 -18.99 2.81 1.71
C MET A 20 -20.29 3.41 1.16
N ALA A 21 -20.42 4.74 1.22
CA ALA A 21 -21.59 5.45 0.75
C ALA A 21 -21.86 5.16 -0.73
N ASN A 22 -20.82 5.24 -1.55
CA ASN A 22 -20.91 4.92 -2.98
C ASN A 22 -21.23 3.44 -3.21
N ASN A 23 -20.53 2.53 -2.54
CA ASN A 23 -20.67 1.08 -2.73
C ASN A 23 -22.05 0.56 -2.30
N PHE A 24 -22.64 1.11 -1.23
CA PHE A 24 -23.97 0.74 -0.75
C PHE A 24 -25.08 1.63 -1.29
N ASN A 25 -24.77 2.61 -2.14
CA ASN A 25 -25.70 3.59 -2.68
C ASN A 25 -26.54 4.28 -1.59
N VAL A 26 -25.86 4.79 -0.56
CA VAL A 26 -26.46 5.53 0.56
C VAL A 26 -25.77 6.88 0.77
N PRO A 27 -26.43 7.87 1.37
CA PRO A 27 -25.79 9.13 1.76
C PRO A 27 -24.64 8.94 2.77
N LEU A 28 -23.61 9.80 2.73
CA LEU A 28 -22.47 9.78 3.67
C LEU A 28 -22.89 9.81 5.14
N GLU A 29 -23.90 10.61 5.45
CA GLU A 29 -24.49 10.75 6.78
C GLU A 29 -25.10 9.43 7.29
N ARG A 30 -25.57 8.56 6.37
CA ARG A 30 -26.12 7.26 6.72
C ARG A 30 -25.03 6.33 7.22
N VAL A 31 -23.89 6.28 6.52
CA VAL A 31 -22.71 5.49 6.95
C VAL A 31 -22.18 6.01 8.27
N THR A 32 -22.04 7.33 8.41
CA THR A 32 -21.61 7.97 9.66
C THR A 32 -22.57 7.63 10.80
N GLY A 33 -23.88 7.66 10.53
CA GLY A 33 -24.92 7.28 11.47
C GLY A 33 -24.81 5.84 11.97
N TRP A 34 -24.40 4.90 11.11
CA TRP A 34 -24.14 3.51 11.50
C TRP A 34 -22.96 3.41 12.47
N GLU A 35 -21.88 4.13 12.23
CA GLU A 35 -20.65 4.06 13.05
C GLU A 35 -20.75 4.76 14.40
N ILE A 36 -21.68 5.70 14.56
CA ILE A 36 -21.96 6.36 15.84
C ILE A 36 -23.20 5.79 16.55
N GLY A 37 -23.85 4.78 15.99
CA GLY A 37 -25.05 4.17 16.56
C GLY A 37 -26.31 5.04 16.50
N ARG A 38 -26.32 6.11 15.69
CA ARG A 38 -27.49 6.96 15.48
C ARG A 38 -28.58 6.23 14.70
N CYS A 39 -28.20 5.27 13.85
CA CYS A 39 -29.14 4.51 13.05
C CYS A 39 -28.71 3.05 12.89
N PRO A 40 -29.67 2.11 12.74
CA PRO A 40 -29.35 0.69 12.66
C PRO A 40 -28.51 0.37 11.41
N LEU A 41 -27.56 -0.55 11.57
CA LEU A 41 -26.75 -1.11 10.50
C LEU A 41 -27.57 -2.18 9.75
N PRO A 42 -27.77 -2.05 8.43
CA PRO A 42 -28.40 -3.09 7.64
C PRO A 42 -27.55 -4.36 7.63
N GLU A 43 -28.19 -5.52 7.72
CA GLU A 43 -27.52 -6.84 7.79
C GLU A 43 -26.56 -7.07 6.61
N GLY A 44 -27.01 -6.75 5.39
CA GLY A 44 -26.21 -6.92 4.18
C GLY A 44 -24.91 -6.10 4.12
N VAL A 45 -24.78 -5.04 4.93
CA VAL A 45 -23.51 -4.27 5.02
C VAL A 45 -22.43 -5.09 5.71
N THR A 46 -22.78 -5.78 6.80
CA THR A 46 -21.82 -6.62 7.54
C THR A 46 -21.32 -7.75 6.65
N GLU A 47 -22.22 -8.45 5.97
CA GLU A 47 -21.86 -9.54 5.07
C GLU A 47 -20.97 -9.06 3.92
N ALA A 48 -21.26 -7.89 3.35
CA ALA A 48 -20.46 -7.32 2.29
C ALA A 48 -19.03 -6.99 2.74
N LEU A 49 -18.85 -6.43 3.94
CA LEU A 49 -17.52 -6.17 4.50
C LEU A 49 -16.76 -7.46 4.77
N VAL A 50 -17.43 -8.50 5.31
CA VAL A 50 -16.83 -9.82 5.52
C VAL A 50 -16.39 -10.44 4.19
N ARG A 51 -17.19 -10.31 3.12
CA ARG A 51 -16.79 -10.79 1.78
C ARG A 51 -15.54 -10.07 1.26
N ILE A 52 -15.39 -8.78 1.51
CA ILE A 52 -14.18 -8.02 1.13
C ILE A 52 -12.97 -8.50 1.92
N ASP A 53 -13.11 -8.72 3.23
CA ASP A 53 -12.03 -9.24 4.06
C ASP A 53 -11.58 -10.63 3.57
N LEU A 54 -12.53 -11.52 3.29
CA LEU A 54 -12.24 -12.85 2.71
C LEU A 54 -11.56 -12.76 1.35
N LEU A 55 -11.97 -11.82 0.48
CA LEU A 55 -11.29 -11.58 -0.79
C LEU A 55 -9.83 -11.13 -0.59
N ILE A 56 -9.59 -10.24 0.39
CA ILE A 56 -8.23 -9.81 0.74
C ILE A 56 -7.40 -10.99 1.24
N GLU A 57 -7.91 -11.75 2.21
CA GLU A 57 -7.19 -12.89 2.80
C GLU A 57 -6.89 -13.97 1.76
N THR A 58 -7.88 -14.42 0.98
CA THR A 58 -7.67 -15.41 -0.09
C THR A 58 -6.66 -14.95 -1.13
N THR A 59 -6.66 -13.65 -1.46
CA THR A 59 -5.65 -13.07 -2.38
C THR A 59 -4.26 -13.06 -1.75
N VAL A 60 -4.14 -12.73 -0.47
CA VAL A 60 -2.86 -12.79 0.27
C VAL A 60 -2.33 -14.21 0.29
N GLU A 61 -3.15 -15.19 0.67
CA GLU A 61 -2.79 -16.62 0.72
C GLU A 61 -2.30 -17.12 -0.65
N SER A 62 -3.06 -16.84 -1.71
CA SER A 62 -2.68 -17.21 -3.07
C SER A 62 -1.34 -16.60 -3.50
N ARG A 63 -1.12 -15.31 -3.20
CA ARG A 63 0.14 -14.62 -3.55
C ARG A 63 1.32 -15.13 -2.73
N VAL A 64 1.13 -15.43 -1.44
CA VAL A 64 2.17 -16.06 -0.61
C VAL A 64 2.55 -17.42 -1.17
N ALA A 65 1.57 -18.27 -1.51
CA ALA A 65 1.83 -19.58 -2.09
C ALA A 65 2.61 -19.49 -3.41
N ALA A 66 2.23 -18.56 -4.29
CA ALA A 66 2.93 -18.34 -5.56
C ALA A 66 4.39 -17.89 -5.35
N LEU A 67 4.64 -16.99 -4.39
CA LEU A 67 5.99 -16.50 -4.08
C LEU A 67 6.86 -17.57 -3.42
N LEU A 68 6.29 -18.41 -2.55
CA LEU A 68 7.00 -19.55 -1.97
C LEU A 68 7.38 -20.57 -3.04
N ALA A 69 6.45 -20.90 -3.95
CA ALA A 69 6.74 -21.80 -5.06
C ALA A 69 7.85 -21.24 -5.97
N ALA A 70 7.86 -19.93 -6.24
CA ALA A 70 8.94 -19.28 -6.99
C ALA A 70 10.28 -19.34 -6.26
N ARG A 71 10.29 -19.14 -4.93
CA ARG A 71 11.50 -19.27 -4.10
C ARG A 71 12.06 -20.69 -4.14
N ASP A 72 11.21 -21.69 -4.00
CA ASP A 72 11.63 -23.10 -3.97
C ASP A 72 12.21 -23.55 -5.32
N ARG A 73 11.82 -22.89 -6.44
CA ARG A 73 12.44 -23.04 -7.76
C ARG A 73 13.70 -22.17 -7.99
N GLY A 74 14.09 -21.33 -7.02
CA GLY A 74 15.20 -20.39 -7.17
C GLY A 74 14.91 -19.20 -8.10
N GLU A 75 13.64 -18.93 -8.39
CA GLU A 75 13.19 -17.86 -9.30
C GLU A 75 12.88 -16.55 -8.56
N LEU A 76 12.84 -16.57 -7.22
CA LEU A 76 12.56 -15.38 -6.44
C LEU A 76 13.79 -14.46 -6.45
N PRO A 77 13.67 -13.20 -6.92
CA PRO A 77 14.73 -12.22 -6.71
C PRO A 77 14.96 -11.99 -5.21
N GLY A 78 16.12 -11.44 -4.85
CA GLY A 78 16.51 -11.24 -3.43
C GLY A 78 15.47 -10.52 -2.56
N ALA A 79 14.57 -9.73 -3.15
CA ALA A 79 13.37 -9.22 -2.49
C ALA A 79 12.16 -9.27 -3.44
N ALA A 80 10.98 -9.59 -2.90
CA ALA A 80 9.71 -9.54 -3.62
C ALA A 80 9.25 -8.09 -3.81
N VAL A 81 8.86 -7.73 -5.04
CA VAL A 81 8.36 -6.38 -5.35
C VAL A 81 6.85 -6.37 -5.27
N LEU A 82 6.30 -5.54 -4.40
CA LEU A 82 4.87 -5.33 -4.20
C LEU A 82 4.46 -4.02 -4.89
N LEU A 83 3.69 -4.12 -5.97
CA LEU A 83 3.26 -2.96 -6.74
C LEU A 83 2.07 -2.28 -6.06
N ARG A 84 2.12 -0.96 -5.93
CA ARG A 84 1.04 -0.11 -5.42
C ARG A 84 0.54 0.84 -6.50
N PHE A 85 -0.72 1.21 -6.43
CA PHE A 85 -1.36 2.14 -7.37
C PHE A 85 -1.77 3.42 -6.66
N TRP A 86 -1.76 4.53 -7.39
CA TRP A 86 -2.11 5.84 -6.84
C TRP A 86 -3.61 6.04 -6.70
N ASN A 87 -4.39 5.45 -7.60
CA ASN A 87 -5.82 5.62 -7.70
C ASN A 87 -6.47 4.29 -8.11
N ASP A 88 -7.80 4.25 -8.01
CA ASP A 88 -8.61 3.07 -8.29
C ASP A 88 -8.60 2.73 -9.79
N GLU A 89 -8.56 3.73 -10.67
CA GLU A 89 -8.52 3.55 -12.13
C GLU A 89 -7.29 2.75 -12.57
N ASP A 90 -6.10 3.14 -12.09
CA ASP A 90 -4.86 2.43 -12.36
C ASP A 90 -4.89 1.02 -11.77
N LEU A 91 -5.38 0.85 -10.55
CA LEU A 91 -5.54 -0.47 -9.94
C LEU A 91 -6.39 -1.38 -10.84
N TRP A 92 -7.58 -0.92 -11.23
CA TRP A 92 -8.53 -1.70 -12.00
C TRP A 92 -8.12 -1.90 -13.45
N ARG A 93 -7.31 -0.99 -14.00
CA ARG A 93 -6.70 -1.17 -15.32
C ARG A 93 -5.77 -2.37 -15.35
N PHE A 94 -4.97 -2.55 -14.29
CA PHE A 94 -3.95 -3.59 -14.22
C PHE A 94 -4.45 -4.88 -13.54
N TYR A 95 -5.46 -4.78 -12.69
CA TYR A 95 -6.12 -5.89 -11.99
C TYR A 95 -7.65 -5.69 -11.99
N PRO A 96 -8.31 -5.88 -13.15
CA PRO A 96 -9.75 -5.66 -13.28
C PRO A 96 -10.59 -6.56 -12.37
N GLU A 97 -10.07 -7.75 -12.01
CA GLU A 97 -10.71 -8.69 -11.10
C GLU A 97 -10.85 -8.17 -9.67
N LEU A 98 -10.12 -7.10 -9.31
CA LEU A 98 -10.18 -6.50 -7.98
C LEU A 98 -11.29 -5.45 -7.84
N GLN A 99 -12.06 -5.14 -8.88
CA GLN A 99 -13.22 -4.24 -8.71
C GLN A 99 -14.24 -4.83 -7.72
N PRO A 100 -14.84 -4.01 -6.81
CA PRO A 100 -14.71 -2.55 -6.65
C PRO A 100 -13.71 -2.13 -5.54
N LEU A 101 -12.73 -2.97 -5.22
CA LEU A 101 -11.72 -2.66 -4.19
C LEU A 101 -10.98 -1.38 -4.53
N SER A 102 -10.90 -0.45 -3.58
CA SER A 102 -10.14 0.79 -3.75
C SER A 102 -8.63 0.55 -3.67
N SER A 103 -7.83 1.47 -4.20
CA SER A 103 -6.37 1.48 -4.08
C SER A 103 -5.89 1.52 -2.63
N ALA A 104 -6.69 2.14 -1.74
CA ALA A 104 -6.44 2.17 -0.30
C ALA A 104 -6.61 0.78 0.31
N ALA A 105 -7.71 0.08 -0.01
CA ALA A 105 -7.96 -1.27 0.46
C ALA A 105 -6.99 -2.30 -0.15
N TYR A 106 -6.57 -2.09 -1.40
CA TYR A 106 -5.45 -2.82 -1.99
C TYR A 106 -4.14 -2.57 -1.22
N GLY A 107 -3.89 -1.36 -0.74
CA GLY A 107 -2.77 -1.06 0.17
C GLY A 107 -2.79 -1.87 1.46
N THR A 108 -3.98 -2.11 2.03
CA THR A 108 -4.17 -3.03 3.17
C THR A 108 -3.76 -4.45 2.81
N LEU A 109 -4.22 -4.95 1.65
CA LEU A 109 -3.82 -6.27 1.12
C LEU A 109 -2.29 -6.39 1.00
N LEU A 110 -1.62 -5.40 0.41
CA LEU A 110 -0.16 -5.40 0.27
C LEU A 110 0.55 -5.36 1.63
N THR A 111 -0.03 -4.67 2.62
CA THR A 111 0.52 -4.61 3.98
C THR A 111 0.43 -5.97 4.66
N ARG A 112 -0.73 -6.65 4.54
CA ARG A 112 -0.92 -8.03 5.04
C ARG A 112 0.03 -9.00 4.35
N LEU A 113 0.14 -8.94 3.02
CA LEU A 113 1.10 -9.72 2.23
C LEU A 113 2.55 -9.49 2.68
N SER A 114 2.97 -8.23 2.84
CA SER A 114 4.34 -7.91 3.30
C SER A 114 4.64 -8.49 4.68
N ARG A 115 3.65 -8.48 5.60
CA ARG A 115 3.77 -9.11 6.92
C ARG A 115 3.95 -10.63 6.82
N GLU A 116 3.12 -11.29 6.00
CA GLU A 116 3.19 -12.74 5.79
C GLU A 116 4.53 -13.17 5.15
N LEU A 117 5.03 -12.40 4.18
CA LEU A 117 6.33 -12.64 3.57
C LEU A 117 7.46 -12.48 4.58
N ARG A 118 7.44 -11.41 5.39
CA ARG A 118 8.44 -11.18 6.44
C ARG A 118 8.47 -12.32 7.45
N ALA A 119 7.32 -12.82 7.88
CA ALA A 119 7.22 -13.95 8.81
C ALA A 119 7.87 -15.23 8.27
N ARG A 120 8.04 -15.34 6.94
CA ARG A 120 8.67 -16.46 6.24
C ARG A 120 10.09 -16.17 5.75
N GLY A 121 10.69 -15.07 6.22
CA GLY A 121 12.04 -14.65 5.86
C GLY A 121 12.18 -14.13 4.42
N ILE A 122 11.07 -13.77 3.77
CA ILE A 122 11.08 -13.17 2.44
C ILE A 122 11.05 -11.66 2.59
N GLU A 123 12.14 -11.00 2.17
CA GLU A 123 12.17 -9.54 2.07
C GLU A 123 11.19 -9.07 1.01
N SER A 124 10.51 -7.95 1.27
CA SER A 124 9.63 -7.30 0.30
C SER A 124 9.85 -5.80 0.28
N CYS A 125 9.70 -5.20 -0.90
CA CYS A 125 9.70 -3.77 -1.09
C CYS A 125 8.42 -3.34 -1.80
N MET A 126 7.89 -2.17 -1.42
CA MET A 126 6.74 -1.57 -2.11
C MET A 126 7.22 -0.54 -3.13
N GLU A 127 6.63 -0.56 -4.31
CA GLU A 127 6.87 0.42 -5.37
C GLU A 127 5.56 0.90 -5.98
N TYR A 128 5.40 2.21 -6.14
CA TYR A 128 4.27 2.75 -6.88
C TYR A 128 4.47 2.53 -8.38
N LEU A 129 3.47 1.94 -9.03
CA LEU A 129 3.40 1.90 -10.49
C LEU A 129 2.97 3.28 -11.01
N ASP A 130 3.86 3.95 -11.72
CA ASP A 130 3.51 5.10 -12.54
C ASP A 130 3.00 4.57 -13.88
N ALA A 131 1.67 4.54 -14.05
CA ALA A 131 1.03 3.95 -15.22
C ALA A 131 1.53 4.57 -16.52
N THR A 132 1.66 5.91 -16.58
CA THR A 132 2.15 6.62 -17.77
C THR A 132 3.57 6.18 -18.14
N ARG A 133 4.50 6.17 -17.17
CA ARG A 133 5.88 5.75 -17.41
C ARG A 133 6.02 4.25 -17.65
N TYR A 134 5.16 3.45 -17.04
CA TYR A 134 5.12 2.01 -17.28
C TYR A 134 4.71 1.70 -18.72
N LEU A 135 3.60 2.29 -19.19
CA LEU A 135 3.09 2.06 -20.55
C LEU A 135 4.07 2.55 -21.61
N ALA A 136 4.71 3.71 -21.39
CA ALA A 136 5.77 4.20 -22.28
C ALA A 136 6.97 3.24 -22.34
N TRP A 137 7.35 2.61 -21.23
CA TRP A 137 8.42 1.61 -21.19
C TRP A 137 7.99 0.25 -21.78
N LEU A 138 6.70 -0.09 -21.63
CA LEU A 138 6.12 -1.33 -22.11
C LEU A 138 6.22 -1.38 -23.64
N GLY A 139 5.82 -0.30 -24.32
CA GLY A 139 5.76 -0.24 -25.78
C GLY A 139 4.85 -1.34 -26.31
N ASP A 140 5.35 -2.13 -27.28
CA ASP A 140 4.58 -3.21 -27.91
C ASP A 140 4.54 -4.53 -27.10
N LYS A 141 5.16 -4.57 -25.90
CA LYS A 141 5.17 -5.77 -25.07
C LYS A 141 3.79 -5.99 -24.44
N PRO A 142 3.38 -7.25 -24.21
CA PRO A 142 2.13 -7.51 -23.50
C PRO A 142 2.21 -7.00 -22.06
N ASP A 143 1.13 -6.39 -21.59
CA ASP A 143 0.96 -6.06 -20.18
C ASP A 143 0.72 -7.35 -19.37
N ASN A 144 1.57 -7.58 -18.36
CA ASN A 144 1.49 -8.70 -17.44
C ASN A 144 2.35 -8.45 -16.20
N GLU A 145 2.10 -9.21 -15.14
CA GLU A 145 2.80 -9.10 -13.85
C GLU A 145 4.33 -9.12 -13.99
N PRO A 146 4.94 -10.09 -14.73
CA PRO A 146 6.40 -10.10 -14.90
C PRO A 146 6.96 -8.81 -15.51
N ASN A 147 6.27 -8.22 -16.49
CA ASN A 147 6.72 -6.97 -17.10
C ASN A 147 6.55 -5.77 -16.15
N ARG A 148 5.47 -5.70 -15.37
CA ARG A 148 5.28 -4.65 -14.35
C ARG A 148 6.36 -4.73 -13.26
N VAL A 149 6.68 -5.93 -12.79
CA VAL A 149 7.77 -6.15 -11.81
C VAL A 149 9.14 -5.77 -12.39
N LYS A 150 9.44 -6.18 -13.64
CA LYS A 150 10.68 -5.78 -14.33
C LYS A 150 10.83 -4.26 -14.43
N TRP A 151 9.73 -3.56 -14.74
CA TRP A 151 9.73 -2.10 -14.75
C TRP A 151 10.01 -1.51 -13.37
N ALA A 152 9.35 -2.02 -12.33
CA ALA A 152 9.50 -1.52 -10.97
C ALA A 152 10.91 -1.72 -10.43
N ILE A 153 11.56 -2.86 -10.70
CA ILE A 153 12.97 -3.09 -10.36
C ILE A 153 13.85 -2.00 -10.99
N LYS A 154 13.68 -1.71 -12.28
CA LYS A 154 14.41 -0.64 -12.97
C LYS A 154 14.09 0.75 -12.42
N ALA A 155 12.85 1.00 -12.00
CA ALA A 155 12.44 2.26 -11.37
C ALA A 155 13.15 2.44 -10.00
N MET A 156 13.17 1.41 -9.17
CA MET A 156 13.85 1.40 -7.88
C MET A 156 15.36 1.62 -8.02
N GLU A 157 16.02 0.96 -8.98
CA GLU A 157 17.44 1.16 -9.26
C GLU A 157 17.76 2.61 -9.66
N ARG A 158 16.94 3.21 -10.53
CA ARG A 158 17.08 4.61 -10.94
C ARG A 158 16.93 5.55 -9.74
N ARG A 159 15.93 5.31 -8.88
CA ARG A 159 15.73 6.08 -7.64
C ARG A 159 16.92 5.94 -6.69
N LYS A 160 17.44 4.73 -6.48
CA LYS A 160 18.62 4.49 -5.63
C LYS A 160 19.85 5.22 -6.16
N LYS A 161 20.10 5.18 -7.47
CA LYS A 161 21.20 5.93 -8.12
C LYS A 161 21.02 7.44 -7.96
N PHE A 162 19.81 7.94 -8.12
CA PHE A 162 19.51 9.38 -7.95
C PHE A 162 19.76 9.84 -6.50
N LEU A 163 19.26 9.10 -5.50
CA LEU A 163 19.49 9.41 -4.09
C LEU A 163 20.97 9.33 -3.70
N ALA A 164 21.72 8.36 -4.23
CA ALA A 164 23.16 8.27 -4.00
C ALA A 164 23.93 9.47 -4.58
N LYS A 165 23.52 9.96 -5.76
CA LYS A 165 24.08 11.18 -6.36
C LYS A 165 23.76 12.41 -5.52
N LEU A 166 22.54 12.55 -5.00
CA LEU A 166 22.18 13.66 -4.11
C LEU A 166 23.01 13.66 -2.83
N ARG A 167 23.21 12.49 -2.21
CA ARG A 167 24.03 12.35 -0.99
C ARG A 167 25.50 12.72 -1.22
N ASN A 168 26.03 12.44 -2.40
CA ASN A 168 27.42 12.72 -2.78
C ASN A 168 27.58 14.06 -3.51
N SER A 169 26.50 14.84 -3.66
CA SER A 169 26.54 16.15 -4.32
C SER A 169 27.10 17.20 -3.35
N PRO A 170 27.99 18.09 -3.78
CA PRO A 170 28.57 19.15 -2.95
C PRO A 170 27.59 20.28 -2.61
N ILE A 171 26.28 20.06 -2.80
CA ILE A 171 25.25 21.01 -2.36
C ILE A 171 25.37 21.10 -0.85
N LYS A 172 25.89 22.25 -0.39
CA LYS A 172 26.02 22.66 1.01
C LYS A 172 24.86 22.07 1.81
N LYS A 173 25.18 21.43 2.94
CA LYS A 173 24.23 21.09 4.01
C LYS A 173 23.18 22.20 4.06
N LEU A 174 21.98 21.96 3.50
CA LEU A 174 20.84 22.76 3.86
C LEU A 174 20.62 22.39 5.32
N SER A 175 21.09 23.27 6.20
CA SER A 175 20.62 23.29 7.58
C SER A 175 19.10 23.38 7.46
N LEU A 176 18.41 22.30 7.82
CA LEU A 176 17.00 22.36 8.15
C LEU A 176 16.92 23.23 9.39
N THR A 177 16.74 24.53 9.20
CA THR A 177 16.46 25.47 10.27
C THR A 177 15.01 25.20 10.70
N VAL A 178 14.84 24.40 11.74
CA VAL A 178 13.60 24.45 12.52
C VAL A 178 13.76 25.61 13.49
N GLY A 179 13.04 26.71 13.26
CA GLY A 179 12.98 27.82 14.23
C GLY A 179 14.15 28.80 14.26
N GLY A 180 14.99 28.88 13.21
CA GLY A 180 15.89 30.03 13.04
C GLY A 180 17.16 30.08 13.90
N LEU A 181 17.58 29.01 14.58
CA LEU A 181 18.87 28.97 15.29
C LEU A 181 19.72 27.76 14.88
N PRO A 182 21.02 27.95 14.59
CA PRO A 182 21.92 26.85 14.27
C PRO A 182 22.32 26.11 15.55
N VAL A 183 21.82 24.88 15.74
CA VAL A 183 22.29 23.98 16.80
C VAL A 183 23.56 23.29 16.33
N THR A 184 24.69 23.54 17.01
CA THR A 184 25.93 22.78 16.81
C THR A 184 25.87 21.46 17.59
N ARG A 185 26.59 20.46 17.07
CA ARG A 185 26.57 19.06 17.55
C ARG A 185 27.01 18.88 19.01
N ASP A 186 27.62 19.90 19.61
CA ASP A 186 28.13 19.89 20.99
C ASP A 186 27.05 20.12 22.05
N GLU A 187 25.86 20.62 21.69
CA GLU A 187 24.79 20.93 22.66
C GLU A 187 23.92 19.72 23.05
N LEU A 188 24.04 18.58 22.36
CA LEU A 188 23.29 17.35 22.68
C LEU A 188 24.01 16.45 23.70
N SER A 189 25.24 16.78 24.10
CA SER A 189 26.01 15.94 25.03
C SER A 189 25.92 16.38 26.50
N SER A 190 25.26 17.51 26.81
CA SER A 190 25.16 18.04 28.18
C SER A 190 23.79 17.86 28.85
N ALA A 191 22.83 17.18 28.21
CA ALA A 191 21.48 16.99 28.75
C ALA A 191 21.24 15.59 29.36
N SER A 192 22.31 14.85 29.69
CA SER A 192 22.24 13.55 30.36
C SER A 192 23.04 13.52 31.66
N THR A 193 22.90 14.55 32.49
CA THR A 193 23.22 14.49 33.93
C THR A 193 22.55 15.66 34.63
N SER A 194 21.32 15.44 35.10
CA SER A 194 20.73 15.96 36.35
C SER A 194 19.34 15.37 36.51
#